data_AF-A0A858QAP8-F1
#
_entry.id   AF-A0A858QAP8-F1
#
_cell.length_a   1.000
_cell.length_b   1.000
_cell.length_c   1.000
_cell.angle_alpha   90.00
_cell.angle_beta   90.00
_cell.angle_gamma   90.00
#
_symmetry.space_group_name_H-M   'P 1'
#
loop_
_entity.id
_entity.type
_entity.pdbx_description
1 polymer ?
#
loop_
_entity_poly.entity_id
_entity_poly.type
_entity_poly.pdbx_seq_one_letter_code
_entity_poly.pdbx_strand_id
1 'polypeptide(L)'
;MRKLAIALLFPAAAALAEPAAAPNGISLPAGYKDWKMIGVSSRIEQNNLRAILGNDIAVKAAREGKTHPWPDGAILVKLSWKKGTHELFPSAEVPGDFTQADFMVKDAAKYASTGGWGYARWLGMEQKPYGVNADFAQECMGCHSGAKAADYVFTHPAKLP
;
A
#
# COMPACT_ATOMS: atom_id res chain seq x y z
N MET A 1 39.14 1.46 -48.94
CA MET A 1 37.74 1.73 -48.52
C MET A 1 37.71 1.80 -46.99
N ARG A 2 37.55 2.99 -46.40
CA ARG A 2 37.44 3.16 -44.94
C ARG A 2 36.00 2.84 -44.53
N LYS A 3 35.80 1.78 -43.75
CA LYS A 3 34.50 1.45 -43.16
C LYS A 3 34.24 2.40 -41.99
N LEU A 4 33.25 3.28 -42.13
CA LEU A 4 32.76 4.14 -41.06
C LEU A 4 31.93 3.27 -40.10
N ALA A 5 32.38 3.12 -38.86
CA ALA A 5 31.60 2.48 -37.81
C ALA A 5 30.63 3.51 -37.23
N ILE A 6 29.33 3.32 -37.44
CA ILE A 6 28.27 4.10 -36.78
C ILE A 6 28.09 3.52 -35.38
N ALA A 7 28.49 4.28 -34.36
CA ALA A 7 28.18 3.96 -32.98
C ALA A 7 26.70 4.32 -32.72
N LEU A 8 25.87 3.31 -32.48
CA LEU A 8 24.50 3.49 -32.00
C LEU A 8 24.56 3.88 -30.51
N LEU A 9 24.34 5.16 -30.22
CA LEU A 9 24.09 5.65 -28.87
C LEU A 9 22.65 5.30 -28.47
N PHE A 10 22.49 4.30 -27.62
CA PHE A 10 21.22 4.07 -26.93
C PHE A 10 21.04 5.16 -25.86
N PRO A 11 19.88 5.83 -25.79
CA PRO A 11 19.60 6.73 -24.68
C PRO A 11 19.56 5.90 -23.40
N ALA A 12 20.38 6.28 -22.41
CA ALA A 12 20.29 5.72 -21.07
C ALA A 12 18.89 6.03 -20.53
N ALA A 13 18.13 4.98 -20.21
CA ALA A 13 16.89 5.14 -19.46
C ALA A 13 17.24 5.82 -18.13
N ALA A 14 16.74 7.04 -17.92
CA ALA A 14 16.85 7.68 -16.62
C ALA A 14 16.12 6.78 -15.61
N ALA A 15 16.86 6.18 -14.69
CA ALA A 15 16.26 5.50 -13.56
C ALA A 15 15.41 6.52 -12.81
N LEU A 16 14.10 6.32 -12.78
CA LEU A 16 13.22 7.10 -11.91
C LEU A 16 13.74 6.94 -10.49
N ALA A 17 14.10 8.05 -9.85
CA ALA A 17 14.57 8.03 -8.47
C ALA A 17 13.53 7.35 -7.58
N GLU A 18 13.97 6.47 -6.68
CA GLU A 18 13.06 5.83 -5.74
C GLU A 18 12.36 6.89 -4.88
N PRO A 19 11.05 6.72 -4.61
CA PRO A 19 10.33 7.64 -3.74
C PRO A 19 11.01 7.77 -2.37
N ALA A 20 11.07 9.00 -1.87
CA ALA A 20 11.60 9.25 -0.54
C ALA A 20 10.81 8.50 0.55
N ALA A 21 11.50 8.14 1.62
CA ALA A 21 10.88 7.56 2.80
C ALA A 21 9.83 8.51 3.41
N ALA A 22 8.84 7.93 4.08
CA ALA A 22 7.89 8.70 4.86
C ALA A 22 8.62 9.42 6.02
N PRO A 23 8.08 10.54 6.56
CA PRO A 23 8.71 11.31 7.62
C PRO A 23 9.00 10.54 8.93
N ASN A 24 8.39 9.37 9.13
CA ASN A 24 8.66 8.46 10.23
C ASN A 24 9.73 7.40 9.94
N GLY A 25 10.46 7.54 8.83
CA GLY A 25 11.56 6.66 8.43
C GLY A 25 11.13 5.34 7.79
N ILE A 26 9.85 5.14 7.49
CA ILE A 26 9.39 3.97 6.72
C ILE A 26 9.65 4.23 5.24
N SER A 27 10.55 3.46 4.63
CA SER A 27 10.76 3.46 3.17
C SER A 27 9.60 2.81 2.44
N LEU A 28 9.35 3.22 1.20
CA LEU A 28 8.35 2.59 0.35
C LEU A 28 8.76 1.11 0.11
N PRO A 29 7.97 0.12 0.55
CA PRO A 29 8.37 -1.29 0.43
C PRO A 29 8.56 -1.72 -1.03
N ALA A 30 9.75 -2.21 -1.38
CA ALA A 30 10.02 -2.64 -2.75
C ALA A 30 9.09 -3.78 -3.20
N GLY A 31 8.68 -3.77 -4.47
CA GLY A 31 7.85 -4.83 -5.07
C GLY A 31 6.41 -4.93 -4.55
N TYR A 32 5.93 -3.97 -3.74
CA TYR A 32 4.58 -4.04 -3.15
C TYR A 32 3.44 -4.18 -4.17
N LYS A 33 3.67 -3.73 -5.41
CA LYS A 33 2.70 -3.78 -6.50
C LYS A 33 2.41 -5.21 -6.96
N ASP A 34 3.35 -6.13 -6.73
CA ASP A 34 3.27 -7.54 -7.09
C ASP A 34 2.86 -8.43 -5.91
N TRP A 35 2.61 -7.83 -4.74
CA TRP A 35 2.15 -8.56 -3.56
C TRP A 35 0.76 -9.14 -3.76
N LYS A 36 0.48 -10.26 -3.08
CA LYS A 36 -0.77 -10.97 -3.26
C LYS A 36 -1.91 -10.21 -2.58
N MET A 37 -3.06 -10.17 -3.25
CA MET A 37 -4.28 -9.58 -2.70
C MET A 37 -4.70 -10.34 -1.44
N ILE A 38 -5.00 -9.60 -0.37
CA ILE A 38 -5.63 -10.06 0.86
C ILE A 38 -7.14 -9.86 0.79
N GLY A 39 -7.60 -8.68 0.36
CA GLY A 39 -9.01 -8.35 0.25
C GLY A 39 -9.25 -7.06 -0.54
N VAL A 40 -10.53 -6.70 -0.70
CA VAL A 40 -10.97 -5.48 -1.37
C VAL A 40 -11.97 -4.73 -0.50
N SER A 41 -12.11 -3.44 -0.71
CA SER A 41 -13.18 -2.65 -0.09
C SER A 41 -13.59 -1.48 -0.98
N SER A 42 -14.85 -1.09 -0.87
CA SER A 42 -15.42 0.10 -1.50
C SER A 42 -16.00 0.97 -0.40
N ARG A 43 -15.73 2.28 -0.41
CA ARG A 43 -16.35 3.21 0.53
C ARG A 43 -17.21 4.21 -0.23
N ILE A 44 -18.50 4.19 0.10
CA ILE A 44 -19.51 5.05 -0.52
C ILE A 44 -19.19 6.52 -0.25
N GLU A 45 -19.04 6.90 1.03
CA GLU A 45 -18.77 8.29 1.45
C GLU A 45 -17.47 8.89 0.88
N GLN A 46 -16.43 8.06 0.69
CA GLN A 46 -15.14 8.53 0.16
C GLN A 46 -15.01 8.36 -1.35
N ASN A 47 -16.06 7.84 -2.01
CA ASN A 47 -16.13 7.60 -3.44
C ASN A 47 -14.85 6.92 -4.00
N ASN A 48 -14.38 5.85 -3.32
CA ASN A 48 -13.15 5.16 -3.70
C ASN A 48 -13.27 3.62 -3.69
N LEU A 49 -12.50 3.00 -4.58
CA LEU A 49 -12.23 1.56 -4.62
C LEU A 49 -10.86 1.28 -4.04
N ARG A 50 -10.72 0.13 -3.38
CA ARG A 50 -9.49 -0.22 -2.68
C ARG A 50 -9.16 -1.69 -2.83
N ALA A 51 -7.89 -1.96 -3.09
CA ALA A 51 -7.31 -3.28 -3.02
C ALA A 51 -6.31 -3.30 -1.85
N ILE A 52 -6.40 -4.33 -1.03
CA ILE A 52 -5.47 -4.57 0.07
C ILE A 52 -4.57 -5.74 -0.34
N LEU A 53 -3.29 -5.47 -0.48
CA LEU A 53 -2.26 -6.48 -0.74
C LEU A 53 -1.43 -6.67 0.53
N GLY A 54 -0.67 -7.77 0.60
CA GLY A 54 0.31 -7.94 1.66
C GLY A 54 1.49 -8.80 1.24
N ASN A 55 2.58 -8.64 1.97
CA ASN A 55 3.75 -9.51 1.80
C ASN A 55 3.41 -10.96 2.18
N ASP A 56 4.33 -11.90 1.92
CA ASP A 56 4.07 -13.33 2.15
C ASP A 56 3.70 -13.64 3.60
N ILE A 57 4.26 -12.92 4.57
CA ILE A 57 3.91 -13.04 5.99
C ILE A 57 2.44 -12.67 6.23
N ALA A 58 2.01 -11.49 5.76
CA ALA A 58 0.64 -11.03 5.90
C ALA A 58 -0.34 -11.95 5.14
N VAL A 59 0.00 -12.37 3.93
CA VAL A 59 -0.85 -13.27 3.14
C VAL A 59 -1.03 -14.60 3.86
N LYS A 60 0.05 -15.22 4.33
CA LYS A 60 -0.02 -16.49 5.09
C LYS A 60 -0.91 -16.34 6.32
N ALA A 61 -0.71 -15.29 7.11
CA ALA A 61 -1.52 -14.98 8.28
C ALA A 61 -3.01 -14.84 7.92
N ALA A 62 -3.33 -14.11 6.84
CA ALA A 62 -4.69 -13.91 6.36
C ALA A 62 -5.36 -15.21 5.90
N ARG A 63 -4.62 -16.13 5.25
CA ARG A 63 -5.16 -17.41 4.77
C ARG A 63 -5.35 -18.42 5.89
N GLU A 64 -4.49 -18.39 6.91
CA GLU A 64 -4.61 -19.26 8.09
C GLU A 64 -5.55 -18.71 9.17
N GLY A 65 -6.12 -17.50 8.99
CA GLY A 65 -6.94 -16.85 10.00
C GLY A 65 -6.16 -16.37 11.24
N LYS A 66 -4.83 -16.25 11.13
CA LYS A 66 -3.91 -15.84 12.21
C LYS A 66 -3.58 -14.35 12.14
N THR A 67 -4.62 -13.54 12.22
CA THR A 67 -4.53 -12.08 12.09
C THR A 67 -4.80 -11.33 13.41
N HIS A 68 -4.98 -12.06 14.51
CA HIS A 68 -5.35 -11.51 15.81
C HIS A 68 -4.41 -12.07 16.91
N PRO A 69 -3.19 -11.54 17.05
CA PRO A 69 -2.60 -10.43 16.28
C PRO A 69 -2.01 -10.88 14.93
N TRP A 70 -1.69 -9.92 14.08
CA TRP A 70 -0.82 -10.16 12.93
C TRP A 70 0.62 -10.40 13.40
N PRO A 71 1.37 -11.29 12.73
CA PRO A 71 2.77 -11.55 13.07
C PRO A 71 3.68 -10.38 12.73
N ASP A 72 4.74 -10.18 13.51
CA ASP A 72 5.79 -9.20 13.20
C ASP A 72 6.39 -9.45 11.80
N GLY A 73 6.73 -8.36 11.12
CA GLY A 73 7.16 -8.38 9.74
C GLY A 73 6.01 -8.45 8.72
N ALA A 74 4.75 -8.63 9.16
CA ALA A 74 3.60 -8.47 8.27
C ALA A 74 3.55 -7.03 7.73
N ILE A 75 3.39 -6.89 6.41
CA ILE A 75 3.15 -5.59 5.78
C ILE A 75 1.88 -5.68 4.96
N LEU A 76 0.96 -4.75 5.20
CA LEU A 76 -0.22 -4.53 4.38
C LEU A 76 -0.06 -3.23 3.60
N VAL A 77 -0.51 -3.23 2.35
CA VAL A 77 -0.68 -2.02 1.55
C VAL A 77 -2.12 -1.93 1.08
N LYS A 78 -2.72 -0.76 1.24
CA LYS A 78 -4.03 -0.43 0.71
C LYS A 78 -3.85 0.57 -0.42
N LEU A 79 -4.07 0.10 -1.64
CA LEU A 79 -4.09 0.90 -2.86
C LEU A 79 -5.49 1.46 -3.05
N SER A 80 -5.58 2.77 -3.32
CA SER A 80 -6.86 3.47 -3.43
C SER A 80 -6.96 4.21 -4.75
N TRP A 81 -8.14 4.13 -5.37
CA TRP A 81 -8.50 4.86 -6.59
C TRP A 81 -9.83 5.55 -6.40
N LYS A 82 -10.06 6.65 -7.11
CA LYS A 82 -11.42 7.14 -7.35
C LYS A 82 -12.25 6.05 -8.02
N LYS A 83 -13.55 6.01 -7.73
CA LYS A 83 -14.47 5.16 -8.48
C LYS A 83 -14.62 5.69 -9.91
N GLY A 84 -14.42 4.81 -10.88
CA GLY A 84 -14.81 4.99 -12.27
C GLY A 84 -15.90 4.01 -12.67
N THR A 85 -16.42 4.17 -13.89
CA THR A 85 -17.43 3.28 -14.48
C THR A 85 -16.81 2.52 -15.65
N HIS A 86 -17.06 1.22 -15.75
CA HIS A 86 -16.52 0.42 -16.84
C HIS A 86 -17.18 0.79 -18.18
N GLU A 87 -16.38 1.10 -19.20
CA GLU A 87 -16.88 1.59 -20.50
C GLU A 87 -17.80 0.58 -21.20
N LEU A 88 -17.38 -0.69 -21.25
CA LEU A 88 -18.15 -1.76 -21.88
C LEU A 88 -19.22 -2.40 -20.98
N PHE A 89 -19.24 -2.07 -19.67
CA PHE A 89 -20.18 -2.64 -18.72
C PHE A 89 -20.59 -1.61 -17.67
N PRO A 90 -21.42 -0.62 -18.03
CA PRO A 90 -21.64 0.60 -17.23
C PRO A 90 -22.25 0.39 -15.83
N SER A 91 -22.70 -0.82 -15.50
CA SER A 91 -23.16 -1.17 -14.15
C SER A 91 -22.03 -1.58 -13.20
N ALA A 92 -20.79 -1.76 -13.69
CA ALA A 92 -19.63 -2.05 -12.86
C ALA A 92 -18.83 -0.79 -12.50
N GLU A 93 -18.50 -0.68 -11.22
CA GLU A 93 -17.49 0.25 -10.71
C GLU A 93 -16.09 -0.33 -10.93
N VAL A 94 -15.17 0.49 -11.45
CA VAL A 94 -13.77 0.12 -11.72
C VAL A 94 -12.81 1.17 -11.19
N PRO A 95 -11.50 0.86 -11.05
CA PRO A 95 -10.51 1.87 -10.68
C PRO A 95 -10.48 3.01 -11.69
N GLY A 96 -10.65 4.24 -11.21
CA GLY A 96 -10.32 5.48 -11.92
C GLY A 96 -8.95 6.00 -11.51
N ASP A 97 -8.84 7.31 -11.24
CA ASP A 97 -7.58 7.93 -10.83
C ASP A 97 -7.02 7.34 -9.53
N PHE A 98 -5.74 6.96 -9.55
CA PHE A 98 -5.05 6.52 -8.35
C PHE A 98 -4.84 7.68 -7.39
N THR A 99 -5.18 7.49 -6.11
CA THR A 99 -5.09 8.54 -5.10
C THR A 99 -3.92 8.34 -4.15
N GLN A 100 -3.74 7.14 -3.60
CA GLN A 100 -2.71 6.90 -2.59
C GLN A 100 -2.46 5.40 -2.34
N ALA A 101 -1.27 5.11 -1.82
CA ALA A 101 -0.91 3.85 -1.18
C ALA A 101 -0.71 4.09 0.32
N ASP A 102 -1.50 3.42 1.16
CA ASP A 102 -1.35 3.40 2.62
C ASP A 102 -0.70 2.09 3.06
N PHE A 103 0.32 2.15 3.91
CA PHE A 103 1.03 0.99 4.43
C PHE A 103 0.85 0.85 5.94
N MET A 104 0.75 -0.40 6.39
CA MET A 104 0.86 -0.81 7.79
C MET A 104 1.99 -1.83 7.90
N VAL A 105 2.99 -1.57 8.75
CA VAL A 105 4.16 -2.43 8.98
C VAL A 105 4.11 -2.93 10.42
N LYS A 106 4.01 -4.25 10.61
CA LYS A 106 3.96 -4.86 11.96
C LYS A 106 5.37 -4.97 12.53
N ASP A 107 5.58 -4.33 13.66
CA ASP A 107 6.70 -4.54 14.56
C ASP A 107 6.24 -4.09 15.95
N ALA A 108 5.82 -5.08 16.76
CA ALA A 108 5.19 -4.85 18.05
C ALA A 108 6.08 -4.05 19.00
N ALA A 109 7.40 -4.25 18.94
CA ALA A 109 8.35 -3.56 19.79
C ALA A 109 8.62 -2.14 19.29
N LYS A 110 8.95 -1.98 18.00
CA LYS A 110 9.30 -0.68 17.41
C LYS A 110 8.14 0.31 17.42
N TYR A 111 6.92 -0.18 17.21
CA TYR A 111 5.73 0.65 17.05
C TYR A 111 4.75 0.51 18.23
N ALA A 112 5.26 0.27 19.44
CA ALA A 112 4.43 0.07 20.64
C ALA A 112 3.45 1.23 20.91
N SER A 113 3.85 2.47 20.63
CA SER A 113 3.01 3.67 20.82
C SER A 113 1.82 3.76 19.84
N THR A 114 1.83 2.96 18.78
CA THR A 114 0.80 2.89 17.73
C THR A 114 0.26 1.46 17.61
N GLY A 115 0.16 0.73 18.73
CA GLY A 115 -0.44 -0.60 18.76
C GLY A 115 0.37 -1.68 18.04
N GLY A 116 1.68 -1.48 17.91
CA GLY A 116 2.59 -2.38 17.21
C GLY A 116 2.62 -2.21 15.69
N TRP A 117 2.08 -1.09 15.17
CA TRP A 117 1.99 -0.82 13.74
C TRP A 117 2.64 0.50 13.34
N GLY A 118 3.56 0.44 12.39
CA GLY A 118 4.06 1.61 11.67
C GLY A 118 3.11 1.96 10.53
N TYR A 119 2.74 3.24 10.41
CA TYR A 119 1.84 3.74 9.37
C TYR A 119 2.59 4.64 8.41
N ALA A 120 2.40 4.46 7.10
CA ALA A 120 2.97 5.34 6.09
C ALA A 120 2.01 5.52 4.91
N ARG A 121 2.11 6.65 4.21
CA ARG A 121 1.27 6.97 3.06
C ARG A 121 2.08 7.67 1.98
N TRP A 122 1.84 7.28 0.73
CA TRP A 122 2.33 7.98 -0.45
C TRP A 122 1.16 8.39 -1.35
N LEU A 123 1.21 9.62 -1.85
CA LEU A 123 0.14 10.25 -2.64
C LEU A 123 0.44 10.19 -4.14
N GLY A 124 -0.61 9.90 -4.91
CA GLY A 124 -0.62 9.94 -6.36
C GLY A 124 0.34 8.98 -7.05
N MET A 125 0.41 9.06 -8.37
CA MET A 125 1.29 8.23 -9.18
C MET A 125 2.78 8.53 -8.94
N GLU A 126 3.10 9.77 -8.55
CA GLU A 126 4.45 10.20 -8.17
C GLU A 126 4.93 9.58 -6.86
N GLN A 127 4.02 8.98 -6.07
CA GLN A 127 4.32 8.43 -4.75
C GLN A 127 5.02 9.48 -3.88
N LYS A 128 4.39 10.63 -3.67
CA LYS A 128 4.93 11.65 -2.76
C LYS A 128 4.65 11.25 -1.31
N PRO A 129 5.65 11.17 -0.41
CA PRO A 129 5.41 10.82 0.99
C PRO A 129 4.49 11.84 1.67
N TYR A 130 3.55 11.34 2.47
CA TYR A 130 2.62 12.15 3.26
C TYR A 130 3.15 12.39 4.68
N GLY A 131 2.75 13.52 5.27
CA GLY A 131 3.10 13.92 6.63
C GLY A 131 4.18 14.99 6.65
N VAL A 132 4.22 15.77 7.74
CA VAL A 132 5.23 16.81 7.97
C VAL A 132 6.43 16.25 8.76
N ASN A 133 6.15 15.40 9.74
CA ASN A 133 7.13 14.78 10.63
C ASN A 133 6.61 13.40 11.07
N ALA A 134 7.36 12.66 11.89
CA ALA A 134 6.97 11.30 12.30
C ALA A 134 5.60 11.19 13.01
N ASP A 135 5.06 12.28 13.57
CA ASP A 135 3.83 12.27 14.35
C ASP A 135 2.57 12.08 13.49
N PHE A 136 2.64 12.20 12.15
CA PHE A 136 1.51 11.93 11.26
C PHE A 136 0.93 10.52 11.48
N ALA A 137 1.75 9.57 11.97
CA ALA A 137 1.29 8.22 12.29
C ALA A 137 0.16 8.20 13.34
N GLN A 138 0.06 9.23 14.20
CA GLN A 138 -1.02 9.36 15.17
C GLN A 138 -2.37 9.66 14.53
N GLU A 139 -2.40 10.35 13.39
CA GLU A 139 -3.63 10.56 12.61
C GLU A 139 -4.19 9.22 12.11
N CYS A 140 -3.30 8.33 11.67
CA CYS A 140 -3.67 6.99 11.24
C CYS A 140 -4.16 6.17 12.44
N MET A 141 -3.44 6.23 13.57
CA MET A 141 -3.82 5.54 14.80
C MET A 141 -5.17 6.00 15.35
N GLY A 142 -5.49 7.30 15.27
CA GLY A 142 -6.79 7.83 15.69
C GLY A 142 -7.96 7.05 15.07
N CYS A 143 -7.92 6.80 13.76
CA CYS A 143 -8.94 6.02 13.07
C CYS A 143 -8.81 4.51 13.33
N HIS A 144 -7.59 3.98 13.35
CA HIS A 144 -7.32 2.54 13.53
C HIS A 144 -7.58 2.02 14.95
N SER A 145 -7.66 2.91 15.94
CA SER A 145 -8.05 2.58 17.32
C SER A 145 -9.42 1.90 17.41
N GLY A 146 -10.35 2.23 16.51
CA GLY A 146 -11.67 1.58 16.41
C GLY A 146 -11.61 0.11 16.00
N ALA A 147 -10.49 -0.35 15.45
CA ALA A 147 -10.25 -1.75 15.10
C ALA A 147 -9.34 -2.47 16.11
N LYS A 148 -9.18 -1.96 17.34
CA LYS A 148 -8.28 -2.56 18.35
C LYS A 148 -8.49 -4.06 18.57
N ALA A 149 -9.76 -4.51 18.59
CA ALA A 149 -10.09 -5.94 18.74
C ALA A 149 -9.63 -6.81 17.55
N ALA A 150 -9.40 -6.20 16.39
CA ALA A 150 -8.88 -6.83 15.19
C ALA A 150 -7.41 -6.48 14.92
N ASP A 151 -6.65 -6.29 16.00
CA ASP A 151 -5.24 -5.87 15.96
C ASP A 151 -5.03 -4.61 15.11
N TYR A 152 -5.93 -3.63 15.26
CA TYR A 152 -5.92 -2.35 14.57
C TYR A 152 -6.09 -2.44 13.04
N VAL A 153 -6.45 -3.58 12.48
CA VAL A 153 -6.61 -3.80 11.03
C VAL A 153 -8.08 -3.99 10.66
N PHE A 154 -8.63 -3.08 9.83
CA PHE A 154 -9.99 -3.19 9.29
C PHE A 154 -10.15 -4.18 8.14
N THR A 155 -9.05 -4.68 7.59
CA THR A 155 -9.09 -5.56 6.41
C THR A 155 -9.84 -6.83 6.72
N HIS A 156 -10.90 -7.10 5.95
CA HIS A 156 -11.56 -8.39 5.92
C HIS A 156 -10.93 -9.26 4.82
N PRO A 157 -10.16 -10.31 5.15
CA PRO A 157 -9.55 -11.15 4.13
C PRO A 157 -10.60 -11.86 3.26
N ALA A 158 -10.43 -11.78 1.94
CA ALA A 158 -11.29 -12.50 1.01
C ALA A 158 -11.08 -14.01 1.16
N LYS A 159 -12.15 -14.80 1.19
CA LYS A 159 -12.07 -16.26 1.04
C LYS A 159 -11.80 -16.60 -0.42
N LEU A 160 -10.84 -17.47 -0.66
CA LEU A 160 -10.45 -17.94 -2.00
C LEU A 160 -10.74 -19.45 -2.10
N PRO A 161 -11.13 -19.97 -3.28
CA PRO A 161 -11.28 -21.40 -3.52
C PRO A 161 -9.94 -22.13 -3.53
#